data_AF-A0A9P7ERG1-F1
#
_entry.id   AF-A0A9P7ERG1-F1
#
_cell.length_a   1.000
_cell.length_b   1.000
_cell.length_c   1.000
_cell.angle_alpha   90.00
_cell.angle_beta   90.00
_cell.angle_gamma   90.00
#
_symmetry.space_group_name_H-M   'P 1'
#
loop_
_entity.id
_entity.type
_entity.pdbx_description
1 polymer ?
#
loop_
_entity_poly.entity_id
_entity_poly.type
_entity_poly.pdbx_seq_one_letter_code
_entity_poly.pdbx_strand_id
1 'polypeptide(L)'
;MNAWRENSLLERYPLVAQLILERPTVVLDKFGVIVLWYLPRAIDVTIQNDMLAVTMMMLDHLGKSVSRTAATKGKWRTHESNFQTSEHGLTPGCINLSPGWFLQGHPVHWHFTPESTCSCQQAPKFHPEVSVTLKEDGSTLCQAIRRPAVLAAAALRFMHGGLYWSSLTTQLGLGIWADNNQLMDMGNCLRQWASSFTVLAVMCNRCSPLHRDSQSLAQWFDIMTSIGDYGPVRMKFPNISVEIAYNSGVMVGTLGNIVRHGVDRVNGDRVSWVWYMRDDVHKFVDVPREDYSKYESIIADAFCCR
;
A
#
# COMPACT_ATOMS: atom_id res chain seq x y z
N MET A 1 -12.40 13.06 -7.40
CA MET A 1 -11.46 12.61 -8.44
C MET A 1 -11.73 13.44 -9.69
N ASN A 2 -10.72 14.01 -10.34
CA ASN A 2 -10.93 14.94 -11.47
C ASN A 2 -11.02 14.16 -12.79
N ALA A 3 -12.17 13.54 -13.06
CA ALA A 3 -12.44 12.82 -14.32
C ALA A 3 -12.10 13.67 -15.56
N TRP A 4 -12.34 14.98 -15.49
CA TRP A 4 -11.94 15.95 -16.53
C TRP A 4 -10.43 15.90 -16.85
N ARG A 5 -9.56 15.86 -15.83
CA ARG A 5 -8.11 15.83 -16.03
C ARG A 5 -7.68 14.54 -16.72
N GLU A 6 -8.29 13.41 -16.35
CA GLU A 6 -8.01 12.13 -17.01
C GLU A 6 -8.44 12.13 -18.47
N ASN A 7 -9.64 12.65 -18.76
CA ASN A 7 -10.14 12.73 -20.13
C ASN A 7 -9.24 13.62 -20.99
N SER A 8 -8.84 14.78 -20.47
CA SER A 8 -7.89 15.67 -21.15
C SER A 8 -6.53 15.01 -21.41
N LEU A 9 -6.02 14.20 -20.49
CA LEU A 9 -4.78 13.45 -20.69
C LEU A 9 -4.94 12.36 -21.76
N LEU A 10 -6.07 11.65 -21.78
CA LEU A 10 -6.35 10.62 -22.79
C LEU A 10 -6.58 11.21 -24.19
N GLU A 11 -7.19 12.39 -24.29
CA GLU A 11 -7.32 13.13 -25.55
C GLU A 11 -5.95 13.56 -26.08
N ARG A 12 -5.07 14.03 -25.20
CA ARG A 12 -3.71 14.47 -25.57
C ARG A 12 -2.76 13.31 -25.86
N TYR A 13 -2.93 12.19 -25.17
CA TYR A 13 -2.11 10.99 -25.26
C TYR A 13 -3.01 9.77 -25.46
N PRO A 14 -3.55 9.59 -26.69
CA PRO A 14 -4.47 8.51 -26.98
C PRO A 14 -3.77 7.15 -26.84
N LEU A 15 -4.52 6.18 -26.31
CA LEU A 15 -4.07 4.80 -26.16
C LEU A 15 -4.03 4.13 -27.53
N VAL A 16 -2.92 3.48 -27.87
CA VAL A 16 -2.73 2.84 -29.19
C VAL A 16 -3.38 1.46 -29.24
N ALA A 17 -3.17 0.64 -28.20
CA ALA A 17 -3.78 -0.68 -28.08
C ALA A 17 -3.85 -1.09 -26.60
N GLN A 18 -4.94 -1.74 -26.20
CA GLN A 18 -5.05 -2.32 -24.87
C GLN A 18 -4.29 -3.65 -24.83
N LEU A 19 -3.31 -3.75 -23.94
CA LEU A 19 -2.53 -4.94 -23.70
C LEU A 19 -3.10 -5.71 -22.51
N ILE A 20 -3.34 -7.00 -22.69
CA ILE A 20 -3.75 -7.91 -21.61
C ILE A 20 -2.53 -8.76 -21.25
N LEU A 21 -2.03 -8.63 -20.02
CA LEU A 21 -0.90 -9.41 -19.53
C LEU A 21 -1.39 -10.65 -18.78
N GLU A 22 -0.88 -11.81 -19.17
CA GLU A 22 -1.24 -13.11 -18.60
C GLU A 22 -0.05 -13.88 -17.98
N ARG A 23 1.17 -13.37 -18.21
CA ARG A 23 2.42 -13.97 -17.75
C ARG A 23 3.21 -12.98 -16.91
N PRO A 24 4.14 -13.44 -16.05
CA PRO A 24 5.02 -12.54 -15.31
C PRO A 24 5.65 -11.50 -16.23
N THR A 25 5.45 -10.22 -15.92
CA THR A 25 5.82 -9.11 -16.81
C THR A 25 6.26 -7.91 -15.99
N VAL A 26 7.27 -7.19 -16.50
CA VAL A 26 7.67 -5.87 -16.03
C VAL A 26 7.37 -4.87 -17.13
N VAL A 27 6.69 -3.77 -16.78
CA VAL A 27 6.42 -2.67 -17.72
C VAL A 27 7.36 -1.53 -17.39
N LEU A 28 8.01 -1.02 -18.42
CA LEU A 28 8.96 0.08 -18.35
C LEU A 28 8.40 1.31 -19.08
N ASP A 29 8.77 2.49 -18.61
CA ASP A 29 8.64 3.70 -19.43
C ASP A 29 9.82 3.85 -20.42
N LYS A 30 9.79 4.92 -21.23
CA LYS A 30 10.84 5.20 -22.22
C LYS A 30 12.21 5.52 -21.64
N PHE A 31 12.31 5.76 -20.33
CA PHE A 31 13.54 6.06 -19.61
C PHE A 31 14.04 4.86 -18.79
N GLY A 32 13.43 3.69 -18.96
CA GLY A 32 13.78 2.46 -18.23
C GLY A 32 13.29 2.45 -16.78
N VAL A 33 12.43 3.40 -16.38
CA VAL A 33 11.77 3.37 -15.07
C VAL A 33 10.74 2.26 -15.06
N ILE A 34 10.75 1.47 -14.01
CA ILE A 34 9.79 0.39 -13.84
C ILE A 34 8.49 0.96 -13.28
N VAL A 35 7.38 0.79 -14.00
CA VAL A 35 6.07 1.34 -13.62
C VAL A 35 5.11 0.28 -13.09
N LEU A 36 5.30 -0.97 -13.50
CA LEU A 36 4.46 -2.10 -13.12
C LEU A 36 5.29 -3.39 -13.05
N TRP A 37 5.18 -4.10 -11.94
CA TRP A 37 5.52 -5.50 -11.78
C TRP A 37 4.22 -6.30 -11.75
N TYR A 38 4.08 -7.28 -12.63
CA TYR A 38 2.99 -8.22 -12.63
C TYR A 38 3.52 -9.63 -12.40
N LEU A 39 3.14 -10.24 -11.28
CA LEU A 39 3.58 -11.58 -10.87
C LEU A 39 2.34 -12.45 -10.59
N PRO A 40 1.78 -13.13 -11.61
CA PRO A 40 0.67 -14.06 -11.42
C PRO A 40 1.11 -15.27 -10.59
N ARG A 41 0.27 -15.70 -9.64
CA ARG A 41 0.53 -16.83 -8.74
C ARG A 41 1.83 -16.70 -7.92
N ALA A 42 2.20 -15.47 -7.58
CA ALA A 42 3.37 -15.18 -6.74
C ALA A 42 3.16 -15.57 -5.27
N ILE A 43 1.91 -15.63 -4.81
CA ILE A 43 1.58 -16.00 -3.44
C ILE A 43 1.16 -17.47 -3.42
N ASP A 44 1.98 -18.31 -2.79
CA ASP A 44 1.67 -19.74 -2.61
C ASP A 44 0.39 -19.95 -1.79
N VAL A 45 -0.33 -21.04 -2.07
CA VAL A 45 -1.59 -21.39 -1.40
C VAL A 45 -1.47 -21.40 0.13
N THR A 46 -0.32 -21.82 0.66
CA THR A 46 -0.05 -21.81 2.11
C THR A 46 -0.06 -20.39 2.67
N ILE A 47 0.56 -19.44 1.97
CA ILE A 47 0.60 -18.03 2.38
C ILE A 47 -0.77 -17.38 2.17
N GLN A 48 -1.49 -17.77 1.11
CA GLN A 48 -2.87 -17.31 0.91
C GLN A 48 -3.77 -17.76 2.08
N ASN A 49 -3.62 -18.99 2.56
CA ASN A 49 -4.34 -19.50 3.73
C ASN A 49 -3.97 -18.73 5.00
N ASP A 50 -2.69 -18.43 5.21
CA ASP A 50 -2.25 -17.60 6.33
C ASP A 50 -2.90 -16.21 6.27
N MET A 51 -2.83 -15.54 5.12
CA MET A 51 -3.45 -14.23 4.89
C MET A 51 -4.98 -14.27 5.12
N LEU A 52 -5.65 -15.33 4.69
CA LEU A 52 -7.09 -15.51 4.91
C LEU A 52 -7.39 -15.69 6.40
N ALA A 53 -6.61 -16.53 7.10
CA ALA A 53 -6.76 -16.74 8.54
C ALA A 53 -6.56 -15.44 9.33
N VAL A 54 -5.54 -14.64 8.99
CA VAL A 54 -5.36 -13.32 9.61
C VAL A 54 -6.52 -12.38 9.30
N THR A 55 -7.03 -12.41 8.06
CA THR A 55 -8.20 -11.60 7.68
C THR A 55 -9.43 -11.97 8.52
N MET A 56 -9.63 -13.25 8.83
CA MET A 56 -10.71 -13.73 9.71
C MET A 56 -10.57 -13.22 11.15
N MET A 57 -9.36 -12.91 11.63
CA MET A 57 -9.16 -12.28 12.94
C MET A 57 -9.65 -10.83 12.97
N MET A 58 -9.82 -10.19 11.82
CA MET A 58 -10.12 -8.76 11.69
C MET A 58 -11.56 -8.46 11.22
N LEU A 59 -12.45 -9.47 11.22
CA LEU A 59 -13.81 -9.34 10.67
C LEU A 59 -14.62 -8.23 11.33
N ASP A 60 -14.54 -8.08 12.66
CA ASP A 60 -15.26 -7.02 13.38
C ASP A 60 -14.76 -5.63 12.99
N HIS A 61 -13.43 -5.42 12.92
CA HIS A 61 -12.85 -4.17 12.44
C HIS A 61 -13.22 -3.87 10.99
N LEU A 62 -13.22 -4.89 10.12
CA LEU A 62 -13.66 -4.77 8.73
C LEU A 62 -15.11 -4.30 8.66
N GLY A 63 -16.02 -4.92 9.41
CA GLY A 63 -17.44 -4.53 9.44
C GLY A 63 -17.65 -3.10 9.91
N LYS A 64 -16.94 -2.68 10.97
CA LYS A 64 -16.99 -1.31 11.50
C LYS A 64 -16.46 -0.24 10.54
N SER A 65 -15.62 -0.63 9.58
CA SER A 65 -15.01 0.30 8.63
C SER A 65 -15.97 0.81 7.54
N VAL A 66 -17.09 0.11 7.29
CA VAL A 66 -18.01 0.44 6.21
C VAL A 66 -18.91 1.61 6.61
N SER A 67 -18.90 2.67 5.80
CA SER A 67 -19.72 3.85 5.96
C SER A 67 -21.01 3.75 5.13
N ARG A 68 -22.15 3.87 5.81
CA ARG A 68 -23.50 3.93 5.20
C ARG A 68 -24.03 5.36 5.01
N THR A 69 -23.20 6.36 5.31
CA THR A 69 -23.56 7.77 5.10
C THR A 69 -23.36 8.16 3.64
N ALA A 70 -24.14 9.13 3.15
CA ALA A 70 -24.03 9.63 1.78
C ALA A 70 -22.56 9.85 1.35
N ALA A 71 -22.22 9.35 0.17
CA ALA A 71 -20.88 9.46 -0.40
C ALA A 71 -20.46 10.94 -0.53
N THR A 72 -19.65 11.41 0.41
CA THR A 72 -18.98 12.72 0.34
C THR A 72 -17.66 12.59 -0.42
N LYS A 73 -17.22 13.67 -1.08
CA LYS A 73 -15.91 13.74 -1.74
C LYS A 73 -14.82 13.35 -0.74
N GLY A 74 -14.21 12.19 -0.94
CA GLY A 74 -13.12 11.67 -0.10
C GLY A 74 -13.44 10.39 0.68
N LYS A 75 -14.73 10.04 0.88
CA LYS A 75 -15.13 8.83 1.64
C LYS A 75 -15.41 7.60 0.77
N TRP A 76 -15.10 7.65 -0.52
CA TRP A 76 -15.39 6.53 -1.41
C TRP A 76 -14.70 5.22 -0.97
N ARG A 77 -13.53 5.30 -0.31
CA ARG A 77 -12.78 4.11 0.14
C ARG A 77 -13.53 3.25 1.16
N THR A 78 -14.45 3.83 1.91
CA THR A 78 -15.24 3.14 2.94
C THR A 78 -16.74 3.16 2.66
N HIS A 79 -17.20 3.78 1.58
CA HIS A 79 -18.62 3.85 1.27
C HIS A 79 -19.18 2.47 0.88
N GLU A 80 -20.33 2.10 1.45
CA GLU A 80 -20.97 0.78 1.27
C GLU A 80 -21.19 0.40 -0.20
N SER A 81 -21.43 1.38 -1.08
CA SER A 81 -21.61 1.13 -2.51
C SER A 81 -20.37 0.54 -3.18
N ASN A 82 -19.20 0.52 -2.54
CA ASN A 82 -18.01 -0.12 -3.10
C ASN A 82 -17.77 -1.52 -2.51
N PHE A 83 -18.65 -2.02 -1.65
CA PHE A 83 -18.54 -3.35 -1.06
C PHE A 83 -19.61 -4.28 -1.64
N GLN A 84 -19.32 -5.57 -1.60
CA GLN A 84 -20.24 -6.64 -1.95
C GLN A 84 -20.46 -7.53 -0.75
N THR A 85 -21.67 -8.07 -0.62
CA THR A 85 -21.98 -9.09 0.38
C THR A 85 -21.09 -10.31 0.14
N SER A 86 -20.71 -10.98 1.22
CA SER A 86 -19.92 -12.20 1.13
C SER A 86 -20.77 -13.42 0.77
N GLU A 87 -20.15 -14.37 0.08
CA GLU A 87 -20.71 -15.68 -0.24
C GLU A 87 -20.26 -16.77 0.74
N HIS A 88 -19.12 -16.59 1.43
CA HIS A 88 -18.48 -17.60 2.28
C HIS A 88 -18.10 -17.11 3.69
N GLY A 89 -18.79 -16.08 4.19
CA GLY A 89 -18.69 -15.65 5.60
C GLY A 89 -17.60 -14.63 5.90
N LEU A 90 -16.93 -14.07 4.89
CA LEU A 90 -16.08 -12.90 5.09
C LEU A 90 -16.91 -11.64 5.35
N THR A 91 -16.35 -10.70 6.11
CA THR A 91 -17.00 -9.42 6.41
C THR A 91 -16.43 -8.34 5.48
N PRO A 92 -17.26 -7.73 4.61
CA PRO A 92 -16.80 -6.67 3.73
C PRO A 92 -16.29 -5.48 4.53
N GLY A 93 -15.16 -4.91 4.11
CA GLY A 93 -14.53 -3.83 4.86
C GLY A 93 -13.17 -3.42 4.33
N CYS A 94 -12.65 -2.30 4.83
CA CYS A 94 -11.35 -1.76 4.50
C CYS A 94 -10.70 -1.13 5.73
N ILE A 95 -9.63 -1.73 6.22
CA ILE A 95 -8.87 -1.24 7.38
C ILE A 95 -7.42 -0.97 7.02
N ASN A 96 -6.74 -0.15 7.82
CA ASN A 96 -5.30 0.09 7.73
C ASN A 96 -4.62 -0.29 9.04
N LEU A 97 -3.54 -1.05 8.93
CA LEU A 97 -2.63 -1.42 10.01
C LEU A 97 -1.35 -0.63 9.82
N SER A 98 -0.92 0.09 10.84
CA SER A 98 0.35 0.82 10.82
C SER A 98 0.90 0.95 12.23
N PRO A 99 2.19 0.63 12.46
CA PRO A 99 2.81 0.83 13.77
C PRO A 99 3.05 2.32 14.07
N GLY A 100 3.02 3.19 13.05
CA GLY A 100 3.24 4.62 13.21
C GLY A 100 2.85 5.39 11.95
N TRP A 101 1.67 6.02 11.96
CA TRP A 101 1.18 6.87 10.88
C TRP A 101 0.40 8.08 11.38
N PHE A 102 0.24 9.07 10.51
CA PHE A 102 -0.60 10.24 10.79
C PHE A 102 -2.07 9.95 10.52
N LEU A 103 -2.92 10.31 11.49
CA LEU A 103 -4.38 10.30 11.32
C LEU A 103 -4.79 11.18 10.14
N GLN A 104 -5.87 10.79 9.45
CA GLN A 104 -6.35 11.52 8.28
C GLN A 104 -6.68 12.97 8.65
N GLY A 105 -6.15 13.93 7.88
CA GLY A 105 -6.35 15.36 8.14
C GLY A 105 -5.32 15.99 9.09
N HIS A 106 -4.35 15.21 9.57
CA HIS A 106 -3.27 15.68 10.44
C HIS A 106 -1.87 15.50 9.81
N PRO A 107 -1.62 16.01 8.59
CA PRO A 107 -0.29 15.89 7.98
C PRO A 107 0.75 16.71 8.76
N VAL A 108 2.01 16.33 8.60
CA VAL A 108 3.14 17.11 9.11
C VAL A 108 3.24 18.42 8.32
N HIS A 109 2.84 19.53 8.93
CA HIS A 109 3.20 20.86 8.43
C HIS A 109 4.60 21.21 8.93
N TRP A 110 5.64 20.65 8.31
CA TRP A 110 6.99 21.18 8.50
C TRP A 110 7.12 22.48 7.71
N HIS A 111 6.83 23.61 8.34
CA HIS A 111 7.36 24.88 7.87
C HIS A 111 8.85 24.94 8.25
N PHE A 112 9.72 24.40 7.40
CA PHE A 112 11.12 24.79 7.41
C PHE A 112 11.18 26.28 7.04
N THR A 113 11.29 27.15 8.03
CA THR A 113 11.82 28.50 7.83
C THR A 113 13.32 28.42 8.10
N PRO A 114 14.21 28.86 7.17
CA PRO A 114 15.65 28.68 7.32
C PRO A 114 16.32 29.49 8.45
N GLU A 115 15.55 30.08 9.39
CA GLU A 115 16.05 31.10 10.32
C GLU A 115 15.95 30.74 11.81
N SER A 116 15.51 29.54 12.21
CA SER A 116 15.43 29.18 13.64
C SER A 116 16.54 28.26 14.13
N THR A 117 17.72 28.83 14.36
CA THR A 117 18.81 28.23 15.15
C THR A 117 18.51 28.20 16.66
N CYS A 118 17.25 28.11 17.08
CA CYS A 118 16.87 28.14 18.50
C CYS A 118 16.47 26.76 19.00
N SER A 119 17.15 26.32 20.05
CA SER A 119 17.09 25.00 20.71
C SER A 119 15.78 24.69 21.46
N CYS A 120 14.66 25.24 21.02
CA CYS A 120 13.33 24.93 21.53
C CYS A 120 12.44 24.42 20.39
N GLN A 121 12.80 23.29 19.80
CA GLN A 121 11.87 22.55 18.93
C GLN A 121 10.72 22.06 19.82
N GLN A 122 9.62 22.80 19.83
CA GLN A 122 8.36 22.29 20.35
C GLN A 122 8.05 21.00 19.60
N ALA A 123 7.75 19.93 20.34
CA ALA A 123 7.33 18.67 19.74
C ALA A 123 6.20 18.96 18.72
N PRO A 124 6.25 18.39 17.51
CA PRO A 124 5.25 18.67 16.49
C PRO A 124 3.85 18.38 17.05
N LYS A 125 2.91 19.28 16.77
CA LYS A 125 1.52 19.23 17.28
C LYS A 125 0.83 17.88 17.02
N PHE A 126 1.25 17.20 15.95
CA PHE A 126 0.83 15.86 15.60
C PHE A 126 2.07 14.99 15.40
N HIS A 127 2.01 13.76 15.86
CA HIS A 127 3.04 12.75 15.67
C HIS A 127 2.43 11.47 15.10
N PRO A 128 3.25 10.56 14.55
CA PRO A 128 2.76 9.25 14.15
C PRO A 128 2.20 8.49 15.35
N GLU A 129 1.10 7.77 15.15
CA GLU A 129 0.49 6.91 16.16
C GLU A 129 0.26 5.51 15.61
N VAL A 130 0.07 4.53 16.50
CA VAL A 130 -0.39 3.20 16.13
C VAL A 130 -1.80 3.29 15.56
N SER A 131 -2.10 2.55 14.49
CA SER A 131 -3.46 2.50 13.95
C SER A 131 -4.44 1.87 14.95
N VAL A 132 -5.72 2.25 14.88
CA VAL A 132 -6.76 1.78 15.83
C VAL A 132 -6.78 0.26 15.95
N THR A 133 -6.74 -0.45 14.82
CA THR A 133 -6.71 -1.93 14.80
C THR A 133 -5.50 -2.52 15.53
N LEU A 134 -4.33 -1.89 15.43
CA LEU A 134 -3.13 -2.35 16.15
C LEU A 134 -3.11 -1.89 17.62
N LYS A 135 -3.85 -0.86 18.01
CA LYS A 135 -3.98 -0.49 19.44
C LYS A 135 -4.77 -1.53 20.23
N GLU A 136 -5.75 -2.17 19.59
CA GLU A 136 -6.60 -3.20 20.23
C GLU A 136 -5.90 -4.57 20.25
N ASP A 137 -5.32 -5.02 19.12
CA ASP A 137 -4.78 -6.39 18.96
C ASP A 137 -3.33 -6.45 18.42
N GLY A 138 -2.53 -5.40 18.67
CA GLY A 138 -1.27 -5.16 17.96
C GLY A 138 -0.26 -6.29 17.98
N SER A 139 0.01 -6.89 19.14
CA SER A 139 0.99 -7.98 19.26
C SER A 139 0.58 -9.21 18.47
N THR A 140 -0.68 -9.63 18.62
CA THR A 140 -1.22 -10.83 17.96
C THR A 140 -1.26 -10.61 16.45
N LEU A 141 -1.76 -9.46 15.99
CA LEU A 141 -1.82 -9.15 14.56
C LEU A 141 -0.44 -9.01 13.94
N CYS A 142 0.52 -8.34 14.59
CA CYS A 142 1.88 -8.21 14.07
C CYS A 142 2.56 -9.58 13.91
N GLN A 143 2.33 -10.52 14.84
CA GLN A 143 2.82 -11.89 14.71
C GLN A 143 2.12 -12.64 13.58
N ALA A 144 0.79 -12.50 13.47
CA ALA A 144 -0.02 -13.18 12.47
C ALA A 144 0.36 -12.74 11.04
N ILE A 145 0.60 -11.45 10.80
CA ILE A 145 0.97 -10.94 9.46
C ILE A 145 2.42 -11.24 9.06
N ARG A 146 3.24 -11.86 9.92
CA ARG A 146 4.70 -11.92 9.72
C ARG A 146 5.11 -12.54 8.38
N ARG A 147 4.51 -13.66 7.99
CA ARG A 147 4.87 -14.35 6.73
C ARG A 147 4.52 -13.51 5.49
N PRO A 148 3.28 -13.00 5.30
CA PRO A 148 2.98 -12.14 4.16
C PRO A 148 3.74 -10.81 4.20
N ALA A 149 4.01 -10.25 5.38
CA ALA A 149 4.82 -9.05 5.56
C ALA A 149 6.26 -9.22 5.05
N VAL A 150 6.93 -10.31 5.45
CA VAL A 150 8.29 -10.62 5.00
C VAL A 150 8.32 -10.85 3.49
N LEU A 151 7.31 -11.50 2.92
CA LEU A 151 7.22 -11.71 1.47
C LEU A 151 7.10 -10.37 0.72
N ALA A 152 6.24 -9.45 1.18
CA ALA A 152 6.12 -8.13 0.58
C ALA A 152 7.41 -7.31 0.73
N ALA A 153 8.07 -7.38 1.88
CA ALA A 153 9.34 -6.70 2.13
C ALA A 153 10.47 -7.24 1.22
N ALA A 154 10.55 -8.55 1.06
CA ALA A 154 11.49 -9.20 0.15
C ALA A 154 11.22 -8.79 -1.30
N ALA A 155 9.96 -8.79 -1.74
CA ALA A 155 9.58 -8.30 -3.05
C ALA A 155 10.03 -6.84 -3.26
N LEU A 156 9.79 -5.96 -2.29
CA LEU A 156 10.24 -4.57 -2.37
C LEU A 156 11.77 -4.45 -2.46
N ARG A 157 12.53 -5.26 -1.71
CA ARG A 157 14.00 -5.23 -1.77
C ARG A 157 14.52 -5.48 -3.18
N PHE A 158 13.86 -6.36 -3.94
CA PHE A 158 14.19 -6.63 -5.35
C PHE A 158 13.63 -5.56 -6.29
N MET A 159 12.36 -5.17 -6.12
CA MET A 159 11.68 -4.23 -7.02
C MET A 159 12.24 -2.82 -6.90
N HIS A 160 12.70 -2.42 -5.71
CA HIS A 160 13.16 -1.07 -5.39
C HIS A 160 14.05 -1.06 -4.12
N GLY A 161 15.30 -1.48 -4.26
CA GLY A 161 16.26 -1.61 -3.15
C GLY A 161 16.43 -0.34 -2.30
N GLY A 162 16.52 0.84 -2.94
CA GLY A 162 16.59 2.11 -2.22
C GLY A 162 15.37 2.34 -1.31
N LEU A 163 14.15 2.18 -1.84
CA LEU A 163 12.92 2.36 -1.08
C LEU A 163 12.81 1.38 0.10
N TYR A 164 13.26 0.14 -0.10
CA TYR A 164 13.35 -0.83 1.00
C TYR A 164 14.22 -0.30 2.15
N TRP A 165 15.44 0.17 1.86
CA TRP A 165 16.38 0.64 2.89
C TRP A 165 15.93 1.94 3.55
N SER A 166 15.42 2.89 2.77
CA SER A 166 14.84 4.13 3.28
C SER A 166 13.67 3.85 4.22
N SER A 167 12.83 2.86 3.90
CA SER A 167 11.73 2.51 4.78
C SER A 167 12.16 1.80 6.07
N LEU A 168 13.20 0.95 6.03
CA LEU A 168 13.78 0.40 7.25
C LEU A 168 14.39 1.48 8.14
N THR A 169 15.09 2.44 7.53
CA THR A 169 15.64 3.62 8.25
C THR A 169 14.51 4.42 8.88
N THR A 170 13.38 4.57 8.18
CA THR A 170 12.19 5.23 8.70
C THR A 170 11.64 4.53 9.94
N GLN A 171 11.51 3.20 9.91
CA GLN A 171 11.03 2.43 11.05
C GLN A 171 11.97 2.49 12.26
N LEU A 172 13.29 2.48 12.04
CA LEU A 172 14.27 2.68 13.11
C LEU A 172 14.14 4.07 13.74
N GLY A 173 14.00 5.11 12.91
CA GLY A 173 13.76 6.48 13.39
C GLY A 173 12.48 6.59 14.21
N LEU A 174 11.39 5.94 13.77
CA LEU A 174 10.14 5.87 14.51
C LEU A 174 10.31 5.14 15.85
N GLY A 175 11.13 4.07 15.89
CA GLY A 175 11.41 3.32 17.11
C GLY A 175 12.17 4.15 18.14
N ILE A 176 13.25 4.82 17.71
CA ILE A 176 14.02 5.75 18.54
C ILE A 176 13.12 6.86 19.07
N TRP A 177 12.27 7.43 18.21
CA TRP A 177 11.34 8.47 18.61
C TRP A 177 10.32 7.96 19.63
N ALA A 178 9.75 6.77 19.42
CA ALA A 178 8.79 6.16 20.33
C ALA A 178 9.41 5.89 21.72
N ASP A 179 10.64 5.35 21.77
CA ASP A 179 11.35 5.10 23.02
C ASP A 179 11.66 6.40 23.78
N ASN A 180 12.13 7.45 23.08
CA ASN A 180 12.42 8.76 23.68
C ASN A 180 11.16 9.46 24.23
N ASN A 181 9.99 9.18 23.67
CA ASN A 181 8.71 9.76 24.07
C ASN A 181 7.84 8.80 24.89
N GLN A 182 8.38 7.66 25.32
CA GLN A 182 7.69 6.65 26.14
C GLN A 182 6.39 6.11 25.53
N LEU A 183 6.34 6.01 24.20
CA LEU A 183 5.19 5.47 23.46
C LEU A 183 5.30 3.95 23.32
N MET A 184 4.91 3.27 24.39
CA MET A 184 5.17 1.84 24.53
C MET A 184 4.37 0.97 23.56
N ASP A 185 3.14 1.37 23.23
CA ASP A 185 2.32 0.75 22.21
C ASP A 185 2.98 0.79 20.83
N MET A 186 3.48 1.97 20.44
CA MET A 186 4.20 2.18 19.19
C MET A 186 5.51 1.40 19.13
N GLY A 187 6.34 1.50 20.17
CA GLY A 187 7.59 0.75 20.26
C GLY A 187 7.37 -0.76 20.20
N ASN A 188 6.33 -1.29 20.87
CA ASN A 188 5.99 -2.70 20.82
C ASN A 188 5.51 -3.15 19.44
N CYS A 189 4.69 -2.34 18.76
CA CYS A 189 4.25 -2.64 17.39
C CYS A 189 5.44 -2.63 16.44
N LEU A 190 6.30 -1.60 16.48
CA LEU A 190 7.49 -1.49 15.61
C LEU A 190 8.44 -2.68 15.78
N ARG A 191 8.69 -3.16 17.01
CA ARG A 191 9.53 -4.35 17.25
C ARG A 191 8.98 -5.64 16.64
N GLN A 192 7.67 -5.73 16.46
CA GLN A 192 7.01 -6.93 15.93
C GLN A 192 6.63 -6.79 14.46
N TRP A 193 6.69 -5.57 13.91
CA TRP A 193 6.30 -5.26 12.55
C TRP A 193 7.32 -5.82 11.56
N ALA A 194 6.92 -6.87 10.84
CA ALA A 194 7.82 -7.63 9.98
C ALA A 194 7.89 -7.15 8.51
N SER A 195 7.23 -6.03 8.18
CA SER A 195 7.22 -5.47 6.83
C SER A 195 8.15 -4.29 6.72
N SER A 196 8.78 -4.07 5.57
CA SER A 196 9.46 -2.81 5.29
C SER A 196 8.45 -1.69 5.03
N PHE A 197 7.21 -1.98 4.62
CA PHE A 197 6.17 -0.97 4.41
C PHE A 197 5.65 -0.42 5.74
N THR A 198 5.35 0.88 5.80
CA THR A 198 4.82 1.49 7.04
C THR A 198 3.30 1.28 7.20
N VAL A 199 2.60 0.82 6.16
CA VAL A 199 1.16 0.57 6.19
C VAL A 199 0.79 -0.71 5.45
N LEU A 200 -0.15 -1.46 6.02
CA LEU A 200 -0.91 -2.52 5.36
C LEU A 200 -2.39 -2.11 5.31
N ALA A 201 -2.98 -2.03 4.12
CA ALA A 201 -4.43 -2.02 3.95
C ALA A 201 -4.95 -3.43 3.70
N VAL A 202 -6.00 -3.82 4.41
CA VAL A 202 -6.74 -5.07 4.15
C VAL A 202 -8.14 -4.71 3.68
N MET A 203 -8.50 -5.18 2.49
CA MET A 203 -9.75 -4.88 1.81
C MET A 203 -10.50 -6.16 1.48
N CYS A 204 -11.64 -6.37 2.11
CA CYS A 204 -12.51 -7.52 1.85
C CYS A 204 -13.74 -7.09 1.02
N ASN A 205 -13.99 -7.80 -0.07
CA ASN A 205 -15.13 -7.65 -0.99
C ASN A 205 -15.35 -6.22 -1.50
N ARG A 206 -14.27 -5.45 -1.53
CA ARG A 206 -14.27 -4.06 -1.96
C ARG A 206 -13.88 -3.96 -3.43
N CYS A 207 -14.70 -3.32 -4.26
CA CYS A 207 -14.26 -2.80 -5.55
C CYS A 207 -13.50 -1.49 -5.39
N SER A 208 -12.59 -1.24 -6.33
CA SER A 208 -11.74 -0.05 -6.34
C SER A 208 -11.95 0.68 -7.66
N PRO A 209 -12.86 1.66 -7.72
CA PRO A 209 -12.97 2.55 -8.88
C PRO A 209 -11.62 3.09 -9.31
N LEU A 210 -11.45 3.31 -10.62
CA LEU A 210 -10.20 3.82 -11.20
C LEU A 210 -9.71 5.08 -10.48
N HIS A 211 -8.56 5.04 -9.83
CA HIS A 211 -8.01 6.14 -9.04
C HIS A 211 -6.48 6.20 -9.13
N ARG A 212 -5.90 7.20 -8.46
CA ARG A 212 -4.48 7.29 -8.10
C ARG A 212 -4.36 7.48 -6.60
N ASP A 213 -3.26 7.02 -6.04
CA ASP A 213 -2.94 7.23 -4.63
C ASP A 213 -2.15 8.51 -4.43
N SER A 214 -2.91 9.61 -4.30
CA SER A 214 -2.36 10.96 -4.18
C SER A 214 -1.54 11.22 -2.93
N GLN A 215 -1.50 10.28 -1.98
CA GLN A 215 -0.72 10.39 -0.74
C GLN A 215 0.60 9.60 -0.79
N SER A 216 0.81 8.80 -1.84
CA SER A 216 2.10 8.15 -2.10
C SER A 216 2.97 9.08 -2.94
N LEU A 217 4.30 8.93 -2.86
CA LEU A 217 5.22 9.61 -3.76
C LEU A 217 5.19 8.99 -5.15
N ALA A 218 5.58 9.77 -6.15
CA ALA A 218 5.52 9.38 -7.56
C ALA A 218 6.42 8.17 -7.87
N GLN A 219 7.57 8.09 -7.20
CA GLN A 219 8.58 7.04 -7.32
C GLN A 219 8.32 5.78 -6.47
N TRP A 220 7.35 5.81 -5.56
CA TRP A 220 7.16 4.72 -4.61
C TRP A 220 6.23 3.65 -5.13
N PHE A 221 6.61 2.40 -4.91
CA PHE A 221 5.76 1.27 -5.19
C PHE A 221 4.78 1.01 -4.05
N ASP A 222 3.53 0.76 -4.44
CA ASP A 222 2.59 0.01 -3.62
C ASP A 222 2.62 -1.45 -4.09
N ILE A 223 2.65 -2.40 -3.14
CA ILE A 223 2.55 -3.83 -3.45
C ILE A 223 1.17 -4.31 -3.07
N MET A 224 0.43 -4.77 -4.08
CA MET A 224 -0.95 -5.23 -3.96
C MET A 224 -1.00 -6.73 -4.24
N THR A 225 -1.67 -7.47 -3.37
CA THR A 225 -1.94 -8.89 -3.56
C THR A 225 -3.44 -9.13 -3.49
N SER A 226 -3.87 -10.23 -4.10
CA SER A 226 -5.27 -10.66 -4.08
C SER A 226 -5.36 -12.13 -3.75
N ILE A 227 -6.24 -12.49 -2.82
CA ILE A 227 -6.50 -13.86 -2.38
C ILE A 227 -8.01 -14.09 -2.19
N GLY A 228 -8.41 -15.34 -1.95
CA GLY A 228 -9.79 -15.74 -1.71
C GLY A 228 -10.37 -16.56 -2.85
N ASP A 229 -11.63 -16.93 -2.70
CA ASP A 229 -12.40 -17.72 -3.67
C ASP A 229 -13.35 -16.80 -4.43
N TYR A 230 -12.94 -16.39 -5.63
CA TYR A 230 -13.71 -15.48 -6.47
C TYR A 230 -13.42 -15.75 -7.95
N GLY A 231 -14.39 -15.41 -8.80
CA GLY A 231 -14.30 -15.57 -10.23
C GLY A 231 -13.22 -14.66 -10.86
N PRO A 232 -12.83 -14.92 -12.13
CA PRO A 232 -11.81 -14.15 -12.81
C PRO A 232 -12.10 -12.63 -12.81
N VAL A 233 -11.08 -11.83 -12.52
CA VAL A 233 -11.19 -10.37 -12.53
C VAL A 233 -9.95 -9.74 -13.14
N ARG A 234 -10.12 -8.55 -13.71
CA ARG A 234 -9.02 -7.76 -14.24
C ARG A 234 -8.77 -6.52 -13.40
N MET A 235 -7.49 -6.25 -13.17
CA MET A 235 -7.04 -4.95 -12.71
C MET A 235 -6.67 -4.11 -13.93
N LYS A 236 -7.19 -2.89 -13.97
CA LYS A 236 -7.12 -1.98 -15.12
C LYS A 236 -6.13 -0.88 -14.85
N PHE A 237 -5.25 -0.60 -15.81
CA PHE A 237 -4.27 0.49 -15.80
C PHE A 237 -4.45 1.37 -17.06
N PRO A 238 -5.55 2.14 -17.14
CA PRO A 238 -5.95 2.80 -18.37
C PRO A 238 -4.89 3.76 -18.94
N ASN A 239 -4.15 4.49 -18.10
CA ASN A 239 -3.19 5.49 -18.59
C ASN A 239 -1.90 4.88 -19.18
N ILE A 240 -1.71 3.57 -19.06
CA ILE A 240 -0.63 2.82 -19.73
C ILE A 240 -1.19 1.73 -20.66
N SER A 241 -2.50 1.75 -20.92
CA SER A 241 -3.21 0.77 -21.77
C SER A 241 -3.03 -0.70 -21.35
N VAL A 242 -2.83 -0.99 -20.06
CA VAL A 242 -2.61 -2.36 -19.57
C VAL A 242 -3.81 -2.85 -18.77
N GLU A 243 -4.18 -4.11 -18.97
CA GLU A 243 -4.97 -4.90 -18.03
C GLU A 243 -4.20 -6.16 -17.65
N ILE A 244 -4.38 -6.62 -16.43
CA ILE A 244 -3.80 -7.86 -15.94
C ILE A 244 -4.87 -8.75 -15.33
N ALA A 245 -4.71 -10.07 -15.43
CA ALA A 245 -5.51 -10.99 -14.63
C ALA A 245 -5.14 -10.83 -13.14
N TYR A 246 -6.08 -10.39 -12.33
CA TYR A 246 -5.91 -10.09 -10.91
C TYR A 246 -6.58 -11.16 -10.04
N ASN A 247 -6.24 -12.41 -10.35
CA ASN A 247 -6.79 -13.61 -9.73
C ASN A 247 -6.10 -13.93 -8.40
N SER A 248 -6.66 -14.90 -7.66
CA SER A 248 -6.14 -15.35 -6.37
C SER A 248 -4.66 -15.77 -6.48
N GLY A 249 -3.84 -15.30 -5.56
CA GLY A 249 -2.41 -15.53 -5.52
C GLY A 249 -1.55 -14.54 -6.33
N VAL A 250 -2.14 -13.51 -6.94
CA VAL A 250 -1.38 -12.47 -7.68
C VAL A 250 -0.61 -11.54 -6.74
N MET A 251 0.56 -11.07 -7.18
CA MET A 251 1.24 -9.90 -6.64
C MET A 251 1.48 -8.87 -7.74
N VAL A 252 1.25 -7.60 -7.41
CA VAL A 252 1.39 -6.46 -8.32
C VAL A 252 2.14 -5.34 -7.60
N GLY A 253 3.27 -4.91 -8.14
CA GLY A 253 3.95 -3.69 -7.69
C GLY A 253 3.67 -2.56 -8.68
N THR A 254 3.13 -1.42 -8.25
CA THR A 254 2.94 -0.27 -9.16
C THR A 254 3.18 1.08 -8.49
N LEU A 255 3.50 2.08 -9.29
CA LEU A 255 3.63 3.47 -8.85
C LEU A 255 2.22 4.08 -8.69
N GLY A 256 1.54 3.80 -7.55
CA GLY A 256 0.12 4.12 -7.34
C GLY A 256 -0.23 5.60 -7.48
N ASN A 257 0.74 6.50 -7.27
CA ASN A 257 0.58 7.93 -7.50
C ASN A 257 0.49 8.30 -9.00
N ILE A 258 1.23 7.62 -9.87
CA ILE A 258 1.31 7.93 -11.32
C ILE A 258 0.33 7.06 -12.10
N VAL A 259 0.37 5.76 -11.86
CA VAL A 259 -0.39 4.76 -12.61
C VAL A 259 -1.82 4.75 -12.07
N ARG A 260 -2.75 5.23 -12.90
CA ARG A 260 -4.17 5.18 -12.59
C ARG A 260 -4.60 3.71 -12.64
N HIS A 261 -5.22 3.24 -11.57
CA HIS A 261 -5.54 1.83 -11.44
C HIS A 261 -6.89 1.59 -10.76
N GLY A 262 -7.48 0.43 -11.00
CA GLY A 262 -8.73 0.03 -10.37
C GLY A 262 -9.10 -1.41 -10.67
N VAL A 263 -10.00 -1.95 -9.86
CA VAL A 263 -10.50 -3.31 -9.98
C VAL A 263 -12.00 -3.31 -9.76
N ASP A 264 -12.72 -3.90 -10.70
CA ASP A 264 -14.18 -4.00 -10.63
C ASP A 264 -14.63 -4.97 -9.53
N ARG A 265 -15.94 -5.05 -9.36
CA ARG A 265 -16.62 -6.05 -8.55
C ARG A 265 -16.32 -7.46 -9.06
N VAL A 266 -16.33 -8.41 -8.13
CA VAL A 266 -16.11 -9.84 -8.39
C VAL A 266 -17.27 -10.67 -7.88
N ASN A 267 -17.48 -11.83 -8.50
CA ASN A 267 -18.35 -12.88 -7.95
C ASN A 267 -17.55 -13.72 -6.95
N GLY A 268 -18.05 -13.96 -5.74
CA GLY A 268 -17.30 -14.59 -4.64
C GLY A 268 -16.54 -13.63 -3.72
N ASP A 269 -15.72 -14.20 -2.86
CA ASP A 269 -15.03 -13.54 -1.75
C ASP A 269 -13.56 -13.20 -2.08
N ARG A 270 -13.28 -11.91 -2.24
CA ARG A 270 -11.93 -11.39 -2.52
C ARG A 270 -11.38 -10.61 -1.34
N VAL A 271 -10.17 -10.94 -0.94
CA VAL A 271 -9.37 -10.13 -0.03
C VAL A 271 -8.16 -9.58 -0.77
N SER A 272 -7.99 -8.27 -0.74
CA SER A 272 -6.77 -7.61 -1.23
C SER A 272 -5.97 -7.06 -0.06
N TRP A 273 -4.69 -7.37 -0.04
CA TRP A 273 -3.71 -6.78 0.88
C TRP A 273 -2.86 -5.81 0.10
N VAL A 274 -2.74 -4.58 0.58
CA VAL A 274 -1.97 -3.53 -0.08
C VAL A 274 -0.98 -2.93 0.89
N TRP A 275 0.29 -3.12 0.57
CA TRP A 275 1.43 -2.62 1.31
C TRP A 275 1.89 -1.31 0.68
N TYR A 276 1.90 -0.24 1.46
CA TYR A 276 2.26 1.09 0.99
C TYR A 276 2.91 1.92 2.09
N MET A 277 3.41 3.09 1.71
CA MET A 277 4.08 4.05 2.60
C MET A 277 3.42 5.42 2.50
N ARG A 278 3.69 6.29 3.47
CA ARG A 278 3.27 7.69 3.44
C ARG A 278 4.48 8.60 3.59
N ASP A 279 4.61 9.55 2.67
CA ASP A 279 5.72 10.52 2.62
C ASP A 279 5.88 11.27 3.94
N ASP A 280 4.77 11.64 4.59
CA ASP A 280 4.80 12.39 5.85
C ASP A 280 5.45 11.62 7.00
N VAL A 281 5.41 10.28 6.98
CA VAL A 281 6.08 9.43 7.98
C VAL A 281 7.59 9.44 7.77
N HIS A 282 8.05 9.39 6.52
CA HIS A 282 9.48 9.46 6.20
C HIS A 282 10.05 10.86 6.50
N LYS A 283 9.31 11.93 6.16
CA LYS A 283 9.67 13.31 6.50
C LYS A 283 9.77 13.53 8.01
N PHE A 284 8.91 12.89 8.78
CA PHE A 284 8.88 13.06 10.23
C PHE A 284 10.21 12.65 10.87
N VAL A 285 10.86 11.61 10.32
CA VAL A 285 12.16 11.09 10.79
C VAL A 285 13.32 11.48 9.88
N ASP A 286 13.13 12.50 9.04
CA ASP A 286 14.13 13.09 8.15
C ASP A 286 14.84 12.07 7.23
N VAL A 287 14.10 11.07 6.74
CA VAL A 287 14.63 10.11 5.78
C VAL A 287 14.54 10.69 4.36
N PRO A 288 15.66 10.70 3.60
CA PRO A 288 15.67 11.17 2.22
C PRO A 288 14.69 10.42 1.32
N ARG A 289 14.22 11.12 0.27
CA ARG A 289 13.38 10.51 -0.74
C ARG A 289 14.24 9.78 -1.77
N GLU A 290 13.93 8.52 -1.98
CA GLU A 290 14.56 7.69 -3.01
C GLU A 290 14.13 8.14 -4.42
N ASP A 291 14.98 7.85 -5.41
CA ASP A 291 14.65 8.03 -6.82
C ASP A 291 13.88 6.81 -7.36
N TYR A 292 13.36 6.90 -8.58
CA TYR A 292 12.68 5.80 -9.26
C TYR A 292 13.56 4.55 -9.41
N SER A 293 12.94 3.38 -9.24
CA SER A 293 13.57 2.12 -9.62
C SER A 293 13.73 2.00 -11.14
N LYS A 294 14.96 1.75 -11.59
CA LYS A 294 15.29 1.54 -13.00
C LYS A 294 15.66 0.09 -13.28
N TYR A 295 15.31 -0.38 -14.47
CA TYR A 295 15.59 -1.75 -14.87
C TYR A 295 17.09 -2.09 -14.86
N GLU A 296 17.92 -1.17 -15.35
CA GLU A 296 19.38 -1.34 -15.40
C GLU A 296 20.00 -1.48 -14.01
N SER A 297 19.52 -0.71 -13.01
CA SER A 297 20.01 -0.82 -11.63
C SER A 297 19.68 -2.17 -11.01
N ILE A 298 18.50 -2.74 -11.29
CA ILE A 298 18.13 -4.06 -10.76
C ILE A 298 18.99 -5.17 -11.37
N ILE A 299 19.24 -5.09 -12.68
CA ILE A 299 20.12 -6.05 -13.36
C ILE A 299 21.54 -5.96 -12.77
N ALA A 300 22.10 -4.77 -12.64
CA ALA A 300 23.44 -4.59 -12.09
C ALA A 300 23.56 -5.20 -10.68
N ASP A 301 22.58 -4.94 -9.81
CA ASP A 301 22.54 -5.49 -8.45
C ASP A 301 22.39 -7.02 -8.44
N ALA A 302 21.57 -7.58 -9.34
CA ALA A 302 21.35 -9.02 -9.43
C ALA A 302 22.61 -9.80 -9.87
N PHE A 303 23.50 -9.18 -10.64
CA PHE A 303 24.75 -9.80 -11.10
C PHE A 303 25.98 -9.46 -10.24
N CYS A 304 25.92 -8.43 -9.37
CA CYS A 304 26.99 -8.12 -8.41
C CYS A 304 26.99 -9.02 -7.17
N CYS A 305 25.91 -9.74 -6.88
CA CYS A 305 25.84 -10.71 -5.79
C CYS A 305 26.38 -12.12 -6.16
N ARG A 306 27.39 -12.21 -7.05
CA ARG A 306 28.10 -13.46 -7.36
C ARG A 306 29.50 -13.46 -6.77
#